data_AF-A0A4Y2MER2-F1
#
_entry.id   AF-A0A4Y2MER2-F1
#
_cell.length_a   1.000
_cell.length_b   1.000
_cell.length_c   1.000
_cell.angle_alpha   90.00
_cell.angle_beta   90.00
_cell.angle_gamma   90.00
#
_symmetry.space_group_name_H-M   'P 1'
#
loop_
_entity.id
_entity.type
_entity.pdbx_description
1 polymer ?
#
loop_
_entity_poly.entity_id
_entity_poly.type
_entity_poly.pdbx_seq_one_letter_code
_entity_poly.pdbx_strand_id
1 'polypeptide(L)'
;MPKIPEAEETRRKKLKYGVNQKNYYDKHHRVKDLQELKPGQVVWITDKISYGRIKAKHAAPRSYLVETPKCIIRRNRFHLRHLLGSWNMIKMVQRENCQISQETPHLSHFQMICQELQAYPALLQQRRQHLVHRGLLNSFIEQGVVGQYEIQTDLIYN
;
A
#
# COMPACT_ATOMS: atom_id res chain seq x y z
N MET A 1 -7.06 -0.87 66.85
CA MET A 1 -7.15 -1.91 65.80
C MET A 1 -7.26 -1.23 64.44
N PRO A 2 -6.56 -1.71 63.39
CA PRO A 2 -6.72 -1.17 62.03
C PRO A 2 -8.13 -1.49 61.50
N LYS A 3 -8.76 -0.51 60.85
CA LYS A 3 -10.07 -0.69 60.21
C LYS A 3 -9.88 -1.37 58.85
N ILE A 4 -10.54 -2.51 58.65
CA ILE A 4 -10.53 -3.22 57.36
C ILE A 4 -11.39 -2.40 56.38
N PRO A 5 -10.85 -2.03 55.19
CA PRO A 5 -11.61 -1.27 54.22
C PRO A 5 -12.78 -2.08 53.68
N GLU A 6 -13.88 -1.38 53.39
CA GLU A 6 -15.09 -1.97 52.82
C GLU A 6 -14.77 -2.68 51.50
N ALA A 7 -15.24 -3.93 51.37
CA ALA A 7 -14.86 -4.82 50.26
C ALA A 7 -15.28 -4.23 48.89
N GLU A 8 -16.45 -3.60 48.83
CA GLU A 8 -16.98 -2.94 47.64
C GLU A 8 -16.15 -1.73 47.22
N GLU A 9 -15.73 -0.89 48.18
CA GLU A 9 -14.89 0.27 47.89
C GLU A 9 -13.51 -0.17 47.36
N THR A 10 -12.94 -1.22 47.95
CA THR A 10 -11.68 -1.82 47.51
C THR A 10 -11.80 -2.38 46.08
N ARG A 11 -12.92 -3.04 45.77
CA ARG A 11 -13.23 -3.58 44.43
C ARG A 11 -13.32 -2.47 43.39
N ARG A 12 -14.05 -1.38 43.70
CA ARG A 12 -14.18 -0.20 42.83
C ARG A 12 -12.82 0.46 42.56
N LYS A 13 -12.00 0.66 43.59
CA LYS A 13 -10.65 1.23 43.47
C LYS A 13 -9.79 0.35 42.55
N LYS A 14 -9.73 -0.97 42.78
CA LYS A 14 -8.96 -1.89 41.92
C LYS A 14 -9.39 -1.85 40.46
N LEU A 15 -10.70 -1.82 40.18
CA LEU A 15 -11.23 -1.72 38.82
C LEU A 15 -10.74 -0.42 38.15
N LYS A 16 -10.85 0.71 38.85
CA LYS A 16 -10.39 2.02 38.37
C LYS A 16 -8.89 2.02 38.09
N TYR A 17 -8.08 1.47 38.99
CA TYR A 17 -6.64 1.33 38.79
C TYR A 17 -6.31 0.46 37.57
N GLY A 18 -7.02 -0.66 37.36
CA GLY A 18 -6.82 -1.53 36.20
C GLY A 18 -7.12 -0.83 34.87
N VAL A 19 -8.23 -0.08 34.79
CA VAL A 19 -8.58 0.71 33.59
C VAL A 19 -7.52 1.78 33.31
N ASN A 20 -7.06 2.48 34.36
CA ASN A 20 -6.02 3.49 34.22
C ASN A 20 -4.69 2.87 33.75
N GLN A 21 -4.28 1.74 34.32
CA GLN A 21 -3.07 1.03 33.89
C GLN A 21 -3.12 0.67 32.41
N LYS A 22 -4.25 0.13 31.93
CA LYS A 22 -4.46 -0.15 30.50
C LYS A 22 -4.33 1.13 29.68
N ASN A 23 -5.01 2.20 30.05
CA ASN A 23 -4.99 3.46 29.31
C ASN A 23 -3.59 4.09 29.26
N TYR A 24 -2.84 4.05 30.37
CA TYR A 24 -1.46 4.54 30.41
C TYR A 24 -0.54 3.69 29.54
N TYR A 25 -0.69 2.37 29.58
CA TYR A 25 0.07 1.45 28.74
C TYR A 25 -0.22 1.71 27.25
N ASP A 26 -1.49 1.75 26.86
CA ASP A 26 -1.93 1.96 25.48
C ASP A 26 -1.45 3.33 24.96
N LYS A 27 -1.49 4.38 25.80
CA LYS A 27 -0.98 5.71 25.48
C LYS A 27 0.55 5.73 25.35
N HIS A 28 1.28 5.13 26.29
CA HIS A 28 2.74 5.09 26.31
C HIS A 28 3.28 4.35 25.08
N HIS A 29 2.69 3.20 24.75
CA HIS A 29 3.09 2.40 23.59
C HIS A 29 2.42 2.82 22.29
N ARG A 30 1.60 3.88 22.33
CA ARG A 30 0.84 4.40 21.18
C ARG A 30 0.12 3.27 20.45
N VAL A 31 -0.53 2.39 21.22
CA VAL A 31 -1.28 1.26 20.68
C VAL A 31 -2.38 1.81 19.78
N LYS A 32 -2.41 1.31 18.55
CA LYS A 32 -3.45 1.65 17.58
C LYS A 32 -4.17 0.38 17.16
N ASP A 33 -5.48 0.50 17.02
CA ASP A 33 -6.28 -0.47 16.32
C ASP A 33 -6.07 -0.28 14.82
N LEU A 34 -5.42 -1.27 14.22
CA LEU A 34 -5.08 -1.27 12.80
C LEU A 34 -6.12 -2.11 12.06
N GLN A 35 -6.58 -1.60 10.92
CA GLN A 35 -7.52 -2.31 10.06
C GLN A 35 -7.02 -3.72 9.72
N GLU A 36 -7.90 -4.70 9.81
CA GLU A 36 -7.58 -6.08 9.44
C GLU A 36 -7.20 -6.20 7.96
N LEU A 37 -6.26 -7.11 7.67
CA LEU A 37 -5.78 -7.36 6.33
C LEU A 37 -6.41 -8.62 5.79
N LYS A 38 -6.85 -8.58 4.52
CA LYS A 38 -7.41 -9.72 3.83
C LYS A 38 -6.30 -10.52 3.12
N PRO A 39 -6.42 -11.86 3.02
CA PRO A 39 -5.61 -12.66 2.13
C PRO A 39 -5.59 -12.07 0.71
N GLY A 40 -4.44 -12.16 0.05
CA GLY A 40 -4.21 -11.62 -1.30
C GLY A 40 -3.78 -10.14 -1.35
N GLN A 41 -3.91 -9.37 -0.27
CA GLN A 41 -3.48 -7.97 -0.26
C GLN A 41 -1.96 -7.85 -0.28
N VAL A 42 -1.44 -6.95 -1.12
CA VAL A 42 -0.02 -6.59 -1.12
C VAL A 42 0.24 -5.59 0.00
N VAL A 43 1.28 -5.85 0.78
CA VAL A 43 1.66 -5.05 1.93
C VAL A 43 3.15 -4.76 1.90
N TRP A 44 3.49 -3.58 2.40
CA TRP A 44 4.87 -3.23 2.71
C TRP A 44 5.23 -3.73 4.11
N ILE A 45 6.32 -4.46 4.21
CA ILE A 45 6.83 -5.02 5.47
C ILE A 45 7.93 -4.08 5.96
N THR A 46 7.65 -3.29 7.00
CA THR A 46 8.51 -2.16 7.41
C THR A 46 9.86 -2.58 7.97
N ASP A 47 9.92 -3.71 8.67
CA ASP A 47 11.14 -4.18 9.35
C ASP A 47 12.10 -4.90 8.39
N LYS A 48 11.57 -5.52 7.34
CA LYS A 48 12.33 -6.17 6.27
C LYS A 48 12.57 -5.28 5.07
N ILE A 49 11.91 -4.11 5.01
CA ILE A 49 12.02 -3.15 3.90
C ILE A 49 11.74 -3.89 2.59
N SER A 50 10.67 -4.68 2.58
CA SER A 50 10.33 -5.59 1.49
C SER A 50 8.83 -5.68 1.27
N TYR A 51 8.41 -6.01 0.06
CA TYR A 51 7.01 -6.33 -0.23
C TYR A 51 6.68 -7.78 0.12
N GLY A 52 5.40 -8.00 0.37
CA GLY A 52 4.84 -9.34 0.42
C GLY A 52 3.33 -9.31 0.26
N ARG A 53 2.77 -10.48 0.01
CA ARG A 53 1.33 -10.69 -0.11
C ARG A 53 0.82 -11.38 1.14
N ILE A 54 -0.30 -10.92 1.69
CA ILE A 54 -0.92 -11.61 2.83
C ILE A 54 -1.40 -12.99 2.36
N LYS A 55 -0.86 -14.05 2.97
CA LYS A 55 -1.33 -15.43 2.73
C LYS A 55 -2.52 -15.75 3.60
N ALA A 56 -2.40 -15.53 4.91
CA ALA A 56 -3.46 -15.82 5.88
C ALA A 56 -3.25 -15.09 7.21
N LYS A 57 -4.29 -15.03 8.03
CA LYS A 57 -4.18 -14.64 9.45
C LYS A 57 -3.52 -15.78 10.22
N HIS A 58 -2.63 -15.46 11.15
CA HIS A 58 -2.01 -16.46 12.02
C HIS A 58 -2.91 -16.72 13.24
N ALA A 59 -2.75 -17.88 13.88
CA ALA A 59 -3.44 -18.19 15.14
C ALA A 59 -3.07 -17.25 16.30
N ALA A 60 -1.92 -16.58 16.19
CA ALA A 60 -1.45 -15.62 17.18
C ALA A 60 -2.12 -14.27 16.94
N PRO A 61 -2.53 -13.55 17.99
CA PRO A 61 -3.23 -12.28 17.84
C PRO A 61 -2.40 -11.29 17.02
N ARG A 62 -3.10 -10.52 16.18
CA ARG A 62 -2.52 -9.46 15.33
C ARG A 62 -1.38 -9.95 14.41
N SER A 63 -1.18 -11.25 14.24
CA SER A 63 -0.11 -11.81 13.42
C SER A 63 -0.65 -12.33 12.09
N TYR A 64 0.14 -12.18 11.02
CA TYR A 64 -0.17 -12.63 9.68
C TYR A 64 0.96 -13.47 9.10
N LEU A 65 0.61 -14.39 8.22
CA LEU A 65 1.52 -15.05 7.32
C LEU A 65 1.60 -14.23 6.04
N VAL A 66 2.82 -13.83 5.68
CA VAL A 66 3.10 -13.00 4.53
C VAL A 66 4.01 -13.78 3.59
N GLU A 67 3.54 -13.96 2.36
CA GLU A 67 4.28 -14.56 1.27
C GLU A 67 5.22 -13.50 0.67
N THR A 68 6.51 -13.74 0.77
CA THR A 68 7.56 -12.96 0.10
C THR A 68 8.17 -13.80 -1.01
N PRO A 69 8.93 -13.22 -1.97
CA PRO A 69 9.54 -14.00 -3.04
C PRO A 69 10.45 -15.14 -2.55
N LYS A 70 11.05 -14.98 -1.37
CA LYS A 70 11.98 -15.95 -0.79
C LYS A 70 11.28 -17.03 0.03
N CYS A 71 10.29 -16.63 0.84
CA CYS A 71 9.61 -17.53 1.76
C CYS A 71 8.33 -16.93 2.35
N ILE A 72 7.60 -17.75 3.10
CA ILE A 72 6.47 -17.30 3.92
C ILE A 72 7.00 -16.95 5.31
N ILE A 73 6.73 -15.73 5.74
CA ILE A 73 7.16 -15.21 7.04
C ILE A 73 5.98 -14.82 7.91
N ARG A 74 6.12 -14.99 9.22
CA ARG A 74 5.15 -14.47 10.20
C ARG A 74 5.52 -13.04 10.59
N ARG A 75 4.56 -12.11 10.51
CA ARG A 75 4.75 -10.71 10.92
C ARG A 75 3.54 -10.17 11.69
N ASN A 76 3.82 -9.30 12.68
CA ASN A 76 2.78 -8.58 13.38
C ASN A 76 2.18 -7.49 12.46
N ARG A 77 0.87 -7.28 12.55
CA ARG A 77 0.11 -6.24 11.85
C ARG A 77 0.74 -4.86 11.97
N PHE A 78 1.39 -4.56 13.08
CA PHE A 78 2.09 -3.31 13.32
C PHE A 78 3.18 -3.02 12.26
N HIS A 79 3.87 -4.06 11.77
CA HIS A 79 4.92 -3.96 10.75
C HIS A 79 4.40 -4.02 9.31
N LEU A 80 3.09 -4.20 9.13
CA LEU A 80 2.48 -4.30 7.81
C LEU A 80 1.82 -2.96 7.48
N ARG A 81 2.16 -2.37 6.35
CA ARG A 81 1.50 -1.18 5.83
C ARG A 81 0.71 -1.57 4.60
N HIS A 82 -0.57 -1.20 4.60
CA HIS A 82 -1.43 -1.43 3.45
C HIS A 82 -1.00 -0.48 2.33
N LEU A 83 -0.92 -1.00 1.11
CA LEU A 83 -0.58 -0.25 -0.10
C LEU A 83 -1.82 0.34 -0.80
N LEU A 84 -2.85 0.73 -0.05
CA LEU A 84 -4.05 1.38 -0.57
C LEU A 84 -3.70 2.83 -0.92
N GLY A 85 -3.55 3.07 -2.23
CA GLY A 85 -3.32 4.39 -2.81
C GLY A 85 -2.21 4.34 -3.86
N SER A 86 -2.53 4.75 -5.09
CA SER A 86 -1.58 4.86 -6.21
C SER A 86 -0.29 5.60 -5.85
N TRP A 87 -0.38 6.54 -4.90
CA TRP A 87 0.76 7.30 -4.37
C TRP A 87 1.85 6.43 -3.72
N ASN A 88 1.45 5.37 -2.99
CA ASN A 88 2.42 4.44 -2.42
C ASN A 88 3.10 3.65 -3.54
N MET A 89 2.36 3.19 -4.56
CA MET A 89 2.94 2.51 -5.73
C MET A 89 3.97 3.37 -6.48
N ILE A 90 3.73 4.68 -6.63
CA ILE A 90 4.67 5.60 -7.30
C ILE A 90 5.99 5.73 -6.52
N LYS A 91 5.93 5.85 -5.18
CA LYS A 91 7.14 5.86 -4.33
C LYS A 91 7.88 4.52 -4.34
N MET A 92 7.17 3.40 -4.57
CA MET A 92 7.76 2.06 -4.66
C MET A 92 8.62 1.91 -5.92
N VAL A 93 8.11 2.29 -7.09
CA VAL A 93 8.83 2.23 -8.37
C VAL A 93 10.09 3.10 -8.33
N GLN A 94 10.00 4.30 -7.76
CA GLN A 94 11.15 5.20 -7.62
C GLN A 94 12.26 4.65 -6.71
N ARG A 95 11.92 3.87 -5.68
CA ARG A 95 12.89 3.33 -4.71
C ARG A 95 13.60 2.08 -5.23
N GLU A 96 12.89 1.19 -5.91
CA GLU A 96 13.49 0.03 -6.58
C GLU A 96 14.43 0.47 -7.72
N ASN A 97 14.05 1.49 -8.50
CA ASN A 97 14.92 2.10 -9.51
C ASN A 97 16.21 2.70 -8.93
N CYS A 98 16.18 3.18 -7.68
CA CYS A 98 17.36 3.72 -6.98
C CYS A 98 18.28 2.63 -6.42
N GLN A 99 17.76 1.43 -6.15
CA GLN A 99 18.57 0.30 -5.67
C GLN A 99 19.21 -0.47 -6.83
N ILE A 100 18.50 -0.62 -7.95
CA ILE A 100 19.03 -1.29 -9.16
C ILE A 100 20.19 -0.49 -9.79
N SER A 101 20.16 0.84 -9.72
CA SER A 101 21.23 1.70 -10.26
C SER A 101 22.55 1.64 -9.48
N GLN A 102 22.56 1.07 -8.26
CA GLN A 102 23.76 0.96 -7.43
C GLN A 102 24.48 -0.39 -7.54
N GLU A 103 23.84 -1.43 -8.09
CA GLU A 103 24.40 -2.80 -8.10
C GLU A 103 24.91 -3.28 -9.46
N THR A 104 24.60 -2.60 -10.57
CA THR A 104 25.12 -2.96 -11.91
C THR A 104 25.38 -1.72 -12.78
N PRO A 105 26.62 -1.20 -12.86
CA PRO A 105 26.95 -0.07 -13.74
C PRO A 105 27.15 -0.48 -15.21
N HIS A 106 27.02 -1.77 -15.52
CA HIS A 106 27.17 -2.34 -16.85
C HIS A 106 26.04 -3.35 -17.05
N LEU A 107 24.96 -2.91 -17.68
CA LEU A 107 24.13 -3.70 -18.61
C LEU A 107 22.94 -2.84 -19.02
N SER A 108 23.12 -2.29 -20.20
CA SER A 108 22.30 -1.48 -21.09
C SER A 108 20.92 -2.07 -21.45
N HIS A 109 20.11 -2.48 -20.48
CA HIS A 109 18.70 -2.81 -20.71
C HIS A 109 17.78 -1.59 -20.47
N PHE A 110 18.15 -0.72 -19.53
CA PHE A 110 17.33 0.45 -19.17
C PHE A 110 17.39 1.59 -20.21
N GLN A 111 18.50 1.76 -20.92
CA GLN A 111 18.57 2.70 -22.05
C GLN A 111 17.61 2.32 -23.18
N MET A 112 17.38 1.01 -23.38
CA MET A 112 16.47 0.50 -24.41
C MET A 112 15.00 0.76 -24.02
N ILE A 113 14.62 0.50 -22.76
CA ILE A 113 13.24 0.71 -22.28
C ILE A 113 12.91 2.21 -22.13
N CYS A 114 13.87 3.05 -21.73
CA CYS A 114 13.64 4.50 -21.63
C CYS A 114 13.43 5.16 -22.99
N GLN A 115 14.10 4.69 -24.05
CA GLN A 115 13.84 5.19 -25.40
C GLN A 115 12.44 4.79 -25.91
N GLU A 116 11.97 3.57 -25.60
CA GLU A 116 10.59 3.15 -25.94
C GLU A 116 9.52 3.90 -25.14
N LEU A 117 9.77 4.22 -23.87
CA LEU A 117 8.82 5.00 -23.05
C LEU A 117 8.82 6.50 -23.39
N GLN A 118 9.94 7.06 -23.87
CA GLN A 118 9.99 8.43 -24.39
C GLN A 118 9.30 8.57 -25.76
N ALA A 119 9.23 7.48 -26.54
CA ALA A 119 8.53 7.44 -27.84
C ALA A 119 7.02 7.15 -27.73
N TYR A 120 6.56 6.63 -26.59
CA TYR A 120 5.16 6.21 -26.38
C TYR A 120 4.11 7.34 -26.57
N PRO A 121 4.33 8.58 -26.10
CA PRO A 121 3.41 9.69 -26.35
C PRO A 121 3.32 10.04 -27.84
N ALA A 122 4.47 10.08 -28.53
CA ALA A 122 4.52 10.42 -29.96
C ALA A 122 3.88 9.33 -30.83
N LEU A 123 4.09 8.05 -30.52
CA LEU A 123 3.46 6.92 -31.21
C LEU A 123 1.94 6.87 -31.00
N LEU A 124 1.46 7.18 -29.79
CA LEU A 124 0.02 7.32 -29.50
C LEU A 124 -0.60 8.50 -30.26
N GLN A 125 0.11 9.63 -30.36
CA GLN A 125 -0.34 10.82 -31.08
C GLN A 125 -0.38 10.58 -32.60
N GLN A 126 0.63 9.89 -33.15
CA GLN A 126 0.70 9.52 -34.56
C GLN A 126 -0.37 8.47 -34.94
N ARG A 127 -0.64 7.49 -34.07
CA ARG A 127 -1.77 6.55 -34.24
C ARG A 127 -3.13 7.24 -34.13
N ARG A 128 -3.31 8.19 -33.20
CA ARG A 128 -4.53 9.01 -33.10
C ARG A 128 -4.76 9.80 -34.38
N GLN A 129 -3.76 10.50 -34.90
CA GLN A 129 -3.87 11.25 -36.15
C GLN A 129 -4.24 10.33 -37.34
N HIS A 130 -3.64 9.15 -37.43
CA HIS A 130 -3.97 8.16 -38.46
C HIS A 130 -5.40 7.58 -38.32
N LEU A 131 -5.92 7.45 -37.09
CA LEU A 131 -7.31 7.01 -36.84
C LEU A 131 -8.36 8.10 -37.06
N VAL A 132 -8.03 9.38 -36.76
CA VAL A 132 -8.83 10.56 -37.14
C VAL A 132 -8.95 10.62 -38.66
N HIS A 133 -7.82 10.50 -39.37
CA HIS A 133 -7.79 10.65 -40.83
C HIS A 133 -8.56 9.55 -41.57
N ARG A 134 -8.75 8.38 -40.94
CA ARG A 134 -9.51 7.24 -41.45
C ARG A 134 -10.97 7.19 -40.98
N GLY A 135 -11.42 8.14 -40.16
CA GLY A 135 -12.82 8.21 -39.67
C GLY A 135 -13.22 7.12 -38.67
N LEU A 136 -12.26 6.42 -38.06
CA LEU A 136 -12.52 5.22 -37.22
C LEU A 136 -12.50 5.50 -35.71
N LEU A 137 -12.36 6.75 -35.28
CA LEU A 137 -12.30 7.07 -33.86
C LEU A 137 -13.61 6.80 -33.12
N ASN A 138 -14.75 7.06 -33.78
CA ASN A 138 -16.07 6.91 -33.17
C ASN A 138 -16.41 5.43 -32.87
N SER A 139 -15.93 4.49 -33.70
CA SER A 139 -16.18 3.05 -33.47
C SER A 139 -15.41 2.48 -32.27
N PHE A 140 -14.31 3.11 -31.85
CA PHE A 140 -13.55 2.68 -30.66
C PHE A 140 -14.10 3.27 -29.35
N ILE A 141 -14.79 4.42 -29.41
CA ILE A 141 -15.51 5.00 -28.26
C ILE A 141 -16.74 4.16 -27.91
N GLU A 142 -17.48 3.68 -28.91
CA GLU A 142 -18.65 2.81 -28.70
C GLU A 142 -18.28 1.42 -28.16
N GLN A 143 -17.05 0.95 -28.42
CA GLN A 143 -16.54 -0.33 -27.91
C GLN A 143 -15.97 -0.24 -26.48
N GLY A 144 -16.02 0.93 -25.82
CA GLY A 144 -15.64 1.09 -24.41
C GLY A 144 -14.15 0.92 -24.10
N VAL A 145 -13.28 0.94 -25.13
CA VAL A 145 -11.83 0.75 -24.97
C VAL A 145 -11.12 2.00 -24.45
N VAL A 146 -11.75 3.18 -24.56
CA VAL A 146 -11.26 4.46 -24.04
C VAL A 146 -12.26 5.02 -23.04
N GLY A 147 -11.83 5.20 -21.79
CA GLY A 147 -12.70 5.70 -20.71
C GLY A 147 -13.04 7.17 -20.87
N GLN A 148 -14.32 7.52 -20.69
CA GLN A 148 -14.84 8.90 -20.79
C GLN A 148 -14.14 9.90 -19.84
N TYR A 149 -13.42 9.43 -18.83
CA TYR A 149 -12.69 10.26 -17.86
C TYR A 149 -11.42 10.92 -18.42
N GLU A 150 -10.90 10.49 -19.58
CA GLU A 150 -9.70 11.10 -20.19
C GLU A 150 -9.99 12.37 -21.00
N ILE A 151 -11.25 12.73 -21.24
CA ILE A 151 -11.62 13.88 -22.08
C ILE A 151 -11.92 15.13 -21.23
N GLN A 152 -12.17 14.97 -19.93
CA GLN A 152 -12.60 16.08 -19.08
C GLN A 152 -11.45 17.01 -18.66
N THR A 153 -10.20 16.64 -18.90
CA THR A 153 -9.03 17.49 -18.62
C THR A 153 -8.79 18.58 -19.67
N ASP A 154 -9.46 18.50 -20.84
CA ASP A 154 -9.20 19.41 -21.96
C ASP A 154 -10.19 20.59 -22.05
N LEU A 155 -11.12 20.73 -21.10
CA LEU A 155 -12.07 21.86 -21.03
C LEU A 155 -11.75 22.89 -19.93
N ILE A 156 -10.66 22.72 -19.18
CA ILE A 156 -10.25 23.66 -18.11
C ILE A 156 -9.13 24.61 -18.57
N TYR A 157 -8.53 24.36 -19.74
CA TYR A 157 -7.54 25.26 -20.35
C TYR A 157 -7.92 25.57 -21.80
N ASN A 158 -8.89 26.47 -21.98
CA ASN A 158 -8.98 27.37 -23.13
C ASN A 158 -9.47 28.73 -22.65
#